data_AF-D8RXC5-F1
#
_entry.id   AF-D8RXC5-F1
#
_cell.length_a   1.000
_cell.length_b   1.000
_cell.length_c   1.000
_cell.angle_alpha   90.00
_cell.angle_beta   90.00
_cell.angle_gamma   90.00
#
_symmetry.space_group_name_H-M   'P 1'
#
loop_
_entity.id
_entity.type
_entity.pdbx_description
1 polymer ?
#
loop_
_entity_poly.entity_id
_entity_poly.type
_entity_poly.pdbx_seq_one_letter_code
_entity_poly.pdbx_strand_id
1 'polypeptide(L)'
;QEVVEPICHDIETDLRLHVHSAHLKGAVNVNPTKTGVRDPSWFLKIKPLRLLSSFIHIKSRVEVYLNAAFYDHAAVALHNWKTYNEMKNIAELKYGLSLDAIHLPGQTLEQGVDVLEIMRNIHIFVACYTYNLNTQVFVERPSNARNRKNLNTVNVKHAANSIRTHGIGIMSTTVNFAYQFLAQKFLVFSQFLFDDHIKSRMVKEQRFYKEKKLQADSGYPVERAEKLNKDIRKLGVTDDGFSFLDQFRRLIAEMGNALGFVRMVRLGGLNYCTTACGSLPMTKGFEEAAKTFFLPKAGIDAGLILDKALESQNLSVNETDYFAILTNIFSQELKGNDNIHLRDFFLLVPALTINAADAILQSKEKLHKRGRDAVNATFTDDGFALGIAYILKVLDQDKQFDSLHWFQSARQHFVAERARLEESLDMDSTGSGMNGLQAWSQKLASLSKEEAQNMEMVCLL
;
A
#
# COMPACT_ATOMS: atom_id res chain seq x y z
N GLN A 1 53.49 -6.44 8.42
CA GLN A 1 52.13 -6.97 8.61
C GLN A 1 51.64 -6.62 10.02
N GLU A 2 52.39 -7.00 11.05
CA GLU A 2 52.13 -6.70 12.47
C GLU A 2 51.86 -5.23 12.83
N VAL A 3 52.33 -4.26 12.04
CA VAL A 3 52.09 -2.82 12.27
C VAL A 3 50.85 -2.30 11.54
N VAL A 4 50.57 -2.82 10.33
CA VAL A 4 49.50 -2.29 9.46
C VAL A 4 48.15 -2.92 9.80
N GLU A 5 48.15 -4.17 10.20
CA GLU A 5 46.94 -4.93 10.53
C GLU A 5 46.19 -4.40 11.76
N PRO A 6 46.86 -4.02 12.88
CA PRO A 6 46.18 -3.33 13.98
C PRO A 6 45.57 -1.98 13.56
N ILE A 7 46.24 -1.23 12.68
CA ILE A 7 45.73 0.05 12.18
C ILE A 7 44.46 -0.17 11.33
N CYS A 8 44.44 -1.23 10.52
CA CYS A 8 43.27 -1.61 9.73
C CYS A 8 42.07 -1.95 10.64
N HIS A 9 42.28 -2.79 11.66
CA HIS A 9 41.24 -3.16 12.63
C HIS A 9 40.75 -1.98 13.47
N ASP A 10 41.65 -1.09 13.91
CA ASP A 10 41.30 0.11 14.70
C ASP A 10 40.41 1.06 13.87
N ILE A 11 40.76 1.30 12.60
CA ILE A 11 39.97 2.14 11.69
C ILE A 11 38.61 1.50 11.41
N GLU A 12 38.59 0.20 11.10
CA GLU A 12 37.33 -0.51 10.86
C GLU A 12 36.40 -0.47 12.08
N THR A 13 36.94 -0.71 13.28
CA THR A 13 36.20 -0.69 14.54
C THR A 13 35.63 0.69 14.82
N ASP A 14 36.42 1.75 14.63
CA ASP A 14 35.95 3.12 14.77
C ASP A 14 34.80 3.45 13.78
N LEU A 15 34.93 3.05 12.52
CA LEU A 15 33.87 3.25 11.51
C LEU A 15 32.58 2.51 11.90
N ARG A 16 32.68 1.26 12.38
CA ARG A 16 31.53 0.48 12.86
C ARG A 16 30.88 1.16 14.07
N LEU A 17 31.67 1.58 15.04
CA LEU A 17 31.19 2.30 16.23
C LEU A 17 30.48 3.60 15.85
N HIS A 18 31.01 4.35 14.88
CA HIS A 18 30.40 5.58 14.40
C HIS A 18 29.00 5.31 13.82
N VAL A 19 28.87 4.37 12.88
CA VAL A 19 27.58 4.02 12.28
C VAL A 19 26.61 3.44 13.31
N HIS A 20 27.07 2.59 14.22
CA HIS A 20 26.23 2.03 15.27
C HIS A 20 25.79 3.08 16.31
N SER A 21 26.63 4.05 16.65
CA SER A 21 26.26 5.14 17.57
C SER A 21 25.13 6.03 17.04
N ALA A 22 25.04 6.19 15.71
CA ALA A 22 23.99 6.94 15.05
C ALA A 22 22.65 6.17 14.99
N HIS A 23 22.70 4.84 14.91
CA HIS A 23 21.51 3.98 14.71
C HIS A 23 20.99 3.30 15.98
N LEU A 24 21.84 3.08 16.99
CA LEU A 24 21.49 2.38 18.23
C LEU A 24 21.69 3.31 19.43
N LYS A 25 20.63 4.03 19.82
CA LYS A 25 20.61 4.76 21.09
C LYS A 25 20.82 3.78 22.25
N GLY A 26 21.98 3.86 22.91
CA GLY A 26 22.27 3.16 24.17
C GLY A 26 23.20 1.95 24.10
N ALA A 27 23.73 1.56 22.93
CA ALA A 27 24.49 0.31 22.81
C ALA A 27 26.00 0.41 23.13
N VAL A 28 26.64 1.59 23.01
CA VAL A 28 28.07 1.72 23.31
C VAL A 28 28.37 3.04 24.01
N ASN A 29 28.60 2.98 25.33
CA ASN A 29 29.10 4.11 26.11
C ASN A 29 30.62 4.15 25.98
N VAL A 30 31.14 4.60 24.83
CA VAL A 30 32.58 4.78 24.63
C VAL A 30 33.00 5.98 25.47
N ASN A 31 33.62 5.75 26.62
CA ASN A 31 34.15 6.83 27.46
C ASN A 31 35.55 7.21 26.94
N PRO A 32 35.72 8.38 26.27
CA PRO A 32 36.98 8.76 25.61
C PRO A 32 38.17 8.85 26.58
N THR A 33 37.88 9.03 27.88
CA THR A 33 38.87 9.18 28.94
C THR A 33 39.34 7.84 29.53
N LYS A 34 38.57 6.75 29.35
CA LYS A 34 38.90 5.41 29.88
C LYS A 34 39.44 4.45 28.83
N THR A 35 38.97 4.54 27.59
CA THR A 35 39.41 3.64 26.49
C THR A 35 40.61 4.16 25.70
N GLY A 36 40.90 5.46 25.83
CA GLY A 36 41.93 6.13 25.03
C GLY A 36 41.47 6.36 23.59
N VAL A 37 41.51 7.60 23.12
CA VAL A 37 41.26 7.92 21.71
C VAL A 37 42.60 7.81 20.98
N ARG A 38 42.82 6.70 20.27
CA ARG A 38 43.90 6.62 19.29
C ARG A 38 43.37 7.21 18.00
N ASP A 39 43.98 8.30 17.55
CA ASP A 39 43.71 8.83 16.21
C ASP A 39 44.65 8.13 15.23
N PRO A 40 44.19 7.23 14.35
CA PRO A 40 45.04 6.61 13.34
C PRO A 40 45.29 7.51 12.13
N SER A 41 44.68 8.69 12.05
CA SER A 41 44.72 9.57 10.87
C SER A 41 46.12 10.04 10.50
N TRP A 42 47.04 10.11 11.46
CA TRP A 42 48.43 10.49 11.18
C TRP A 42 49.17 9.43 10.34
N PHE A 43 48.92 8.14 10.57
CA PHE A 43 49.51 7.07 9.78
C PHE A 43 49.10 7.11 8.31
N LEU A 44 47.88 7.56 8.05
CA LEU A 44 47.31 7.68 6.70
C LEU A 44 47.89 8.85 5.90
N LYS A 45 48.51 9.82 6.58
CA LYS A 45 49.19 10.98 5.97
C LYS A 45 50.65 10.71 5.61
N ILE A 46 51.19 9.56 6.03
CA ILE A 46 52.59 9.19 5.78
C ILE A 46 52.76 8.86 4.29
N LYS A 47 53.71 9.55 3.65
CA LYS A 47 54.11 9.26 2.26
C LYS A 47 54.65 7.82 2.13
N PRO A 48 54.58 7.19 0.94
CA PRO A 48 55.09 5.83 0.74
C PRO A 48 56.50 5.64 1.32
N LEU A 49 56.61 4.71 2.28
CA LEU A 49 57.86 4.37 2.95
C LEU A 49 58.66 3.45 2.04
N ARG A 50 59.88 3.86 1.71
CA ARG A 50 60.82 3.04 0.95
C ARG A 50 61.61 2.17 1.91
N LEU A 51 61.41 0.86 1.83
CA LEU A 51 62.26 -0.15 2.44
C LEU A 51 63.29 -0.65 1.41
N LEU A 52 64.29 -1.40 1.87
CA LEU A 52 65.42 -1.87 1.06
C LEU A 52 64.98 -2.61 -0.22
N SER A 53 63.88 -3.36 -0.17
CA SER A 53 63.36 -4.15 -1.30
C SER A 53 61.88 -3.89 -1.64
N SER A 54 61.20 -2.96 -0.95
CA SER A 54 59.77 -2.74 -1.16
C SER A 54 59.33 -1.31 -0.83
N PHE A 55 58.16 -0.93 -1.36
CA PHE A 55 57.48 0.32 -1.01
C PHE A 55 56.22 -0.01 -0.22
N ILE A 56 56.05 0.62 0.93
CA ILE A 56 54.86 0.45 1.77
C ILE A 56 54.15 1.79 1.85
N HIS A 57 52.94 1.85 1.27
CA HIS A 57 52.02 2.95 1.47
C HIS A 57 50.90 2.50 2.40
N ILE A 58 50.90 3.00 3.64
CA ILE A 58 49.97 2.56 4.69
C ILE A 58 48.53 2.84 4.26
N LYS A 59 48.26 4.03 3.73
CA LYS A 59 46.93 4.43 3.24
C LYS A 59 46.36 3.43 2.23
N SER A 60 47.12 3.09 1.19
CA SER A 60 46.64 2.12 0.19
C SER A 60 46.43 0.71 0.74
N ARG A 61 47.17 0.30 1.77
CA ARG A 61 46.93 -1.01 2.41
C ARG A 61 45.68 -1.02 3.26
N VAL A 62 45.36 0.09 3.93
CA VAL A 62 44.09 0.26 4.64
C VAL A 62 42.93 0.29 3.65
N GLU A 63 43.06 1.00 2.52
CA GLU A 63 42.02 1.04 1.47
C GLU A 63 41.73 -0.35 0.91
N VAL A 64 42.76 -1.13 0.56
CA VAL A 64 42.61 -2.51 0.07
C VAL A 64 41.96 -3.42 1.12
N TYR A 65 42.38 -3.31 2.38
CA TYR A 65 41.79 -4.09 3.48
C TYR A 65 40.30 -3.78 3.65
N LEU A 66 39.93 -2.50 3.73
CA LEU A 66 38.54 -2.09 3.91
C LEU A 66 37.68 -2.44 2.71
N ASN A 67 38.19 -2.31 1.47
CA ASN A 67 37.47 -2.73 0.27
C ASN A 67 37.17 -4.24 0.29
N ALA A 68 38.15 -5.07 0.64
CA ALA A 68 37.96 -6.52 0.76
C ALA A 68 36.98 -6.86 1.89
N ALA A 69 37.18 -6.31 3.09
CA ALA A 69 36.32 -6.56 4.25
C ALA A 69 34.86 -6.14 3.98
N PHE A 70 34.64 -4.95 3.44
CA PHE A 70 33.29 -4.46 3.15
C PHE A 70 32.62 -5.29 2.06
N TYR A 71 33.36 -5.69 1.02
CA TYR A 71 32.82 -6.56 -0.03
C TYR A 71 32.45 -7.93 0.52
N ASP A 72 33.36 -8.59 1.25
CA ASP A 72 33.14 -9.94 1.79
C ASP A 72 31.99 -9.95 2.80
N HIS A 73 31.96 -8.98 3.72
CA HIS A 73 30.87 -8.89 4.70
C HIS A 73 29.52 -8.54 4.06
N ALA A 74 29.52 -7.68 3.04
CA ALA A 74 28.30 -7.35 2.33
C ALA A 74 27.86 -8.51 1.41
N ALA A 75 28.77 -9.34 0.89
CA ALA A 75 28.45 -10.57 0.16
C ALA A 75 27.83 -11.65 1.08
N VAL A 76 28.34 -11.78 2.32
CA VAL A 76 27.79 -12.71 3.33
C VAL A 76 26.41 -12.27 3.81
N ALA A 77 26.20 -10.96 4.00
CA ALA A 77 24.95 -10.39 4.49
C ALA A 77 24.53 -9.20 3.61
N LEU A 78 23.93 -9.48 2.44
CA LEU A 78 23.58 -8.47 1.45
C LEU A 78 22.72 -7.33 2.01
N HIS A 79 21.97 -7.51 3.10
CA HIS A 79 21.10 -6.48 3.70
C HIS A 79 21.89 -5.37 4.40
N ASN A 80 23.15 -5.65 4.77
CA ASN A 80 24.04 -4.69 5.44
C ASN A 80 24.80 -3.79 4.45
N TRP A 81 24.56 -3.93 3.14
CA TRP A 81 25.23 -3.12 2.11
C TRP A 81 25.10 -1.62 2.37
N LYS A 82 23.94 -1.17 2.88
CA LYS A 82 23.69 0.25 3.19
C LYS A 82 24.58 0.74 4.34
N THR A 83 24.70 -0.06 5.39
CA THR A 83 25.58 0.20 6.53
C THR A 83 27.05 0.30 6.09
N TYR A 84 27.49 -0.61 5.21
CA TYR A 84 28.85 -0.55 4.66
C TYR A 84 29.07 0.64 3.71
N ASN A 85 28.04 1.06 2.97
CA ASN A 85 28.10 2.27 2.15
C ASN A 85 28.18 3.55 3.01
N GLU A 86 27.48 3.59 4.14
CA GLU A 86 27.62 4.66 5.13
C GLU A 86 29.01 4.67 5.78
N MET A 87 29.54 3.50 6.17
CA MET A 87 30.92 3.37 6.68
C MET A 87 31.94 3.87 5.66
N LYS A 88 31.74 3.59 4.37
CA LYS A 88 32.57 4.11 3.29
C LYS A 88 32.57 5.64 3.26
N ASN A 89 31.38 6.26 3.27
CA ASN A 89 31.25 7.71 3.25
C ASN A 89 31.95 8.35 4.47
N ILE A 90 31.84 7.72 5.64
CA ILE A 90 32.54 8.17 6.85
C ILE A 90 34.06 7.99 6.71
N ALA A 91 34.54 6.90 6.11
CA ALA A 91 35.96 6.68 5.88
C ALA A 91 36.58 7.74 4.96
N GLU A 92 35.85 8.17 3.93
CA GLU A 92 36.26 9.26 3.04
C GLU A 92 36.29 10.60 3.79
N LEU A 93 35.21 10.94 4.51
CA LEU A 93 35.10 12.21 5.22
C LEU A 93 36.05 12.35 6.41
N LYS A 94 36.21 11.29 7.21
CA LYS A 94 36.99 11.30 8.46
C LYS A 94 38.47 11.04 8.23
N TYR A 95 38.80 10.11 7.33
CA TYR A 95 40.17 9.62 7.15
C TYR A 95 40.75 9.95 5.77
N GLY A 96 39.97 10.49 4.84
CA GLY A 96 40.42 10.78 3.47
C GLY A 96 40.74 9.51 2.67
N LEU A 97 40.16 8.37 3.05
CA LEU A 97 40.35 7.08 2.38
C LEU A 97 39.47 7.02 1.12
N SER A 98 40.04 6.61 0.00
CA SER A 98 39.28 6.41 -1.24
C SER A 98 38.94 4.93 -1.38
N LEU A 99 37.69 4.58 -1.05
CA LEU A 99 37.19 3.22 -1.11
C LEU A 99 36.34 3.01 -2.37
N ASP A 100 36.38 1.79 -2.91
CA ASP A 100 35.64 1.43 -4.12
C ASP A 100 34.14 1.42 -3.86
N ALA A 101 33.32 1.52 -4.91
CA ALA A 101 31.89 1.32 -4.75
C ALA A 101 31.62 -0.16 -4.43
N ILE A 102 30.74 -0.42 -3.46
CA ILE A 102 30.33 -1.78 -3.13
C ILE A 102 29.39 -2.23 -4.27
N HIS A 103 29.97 -2.83 -5.30
CA HIS A 103 29.25 -3.36 -6.46
C HIS A 103 28.59 -4.70 -6.10
N LEU A 104 27.57 -4.65 -5.25
CA LEU A 104 26.66 -5.77 -5.07
C LEU A 104 25.50 -5.65 -6.07
N PRO A 105 24.93 -6.76 -6.55
CA PRO A 105 23.69 -6.72 -7.31
C PRO A 105 22.67 -5.93 -6.51
N GLY A 106 22.09 -4.87 -7.10
CA GLY A 106 21.12 -3.97 -6.44
C GLY A 106 19.80 -4.62 -6.02
N GLN A 107 19.74 -5.95 -5.94
CA GLN A 107 18.64 -6.69 -5.36
C GLN A 107 18.70 -6.54 -3.84
N THR A 108 17.97 -5.55 -3.34
CA THR A 108 17.61 -5.47 -1.93
C THR A 108 16.98 -6.79 -1.48
N LEU A 109 17.50 -7.38 -0.40
CA LEU A 109 17.13 -8.68 0.18
C LEU A 109 15.69 -8.80 0.73
N GLU A 110 14.83 -7.80 0.53
CA GLU A 110 13.38 -8.02 0.68
C GLU A 110 12.96 -8.92 -0.48
N GLN A 111 13.11 -10.23 -0.26
CA GLN A 111 12.79 -11.37 -1.12
C GLN A 111 11.26 -11.51 -1.30
N GLY A 112 10.59 -10.38 -1.54
CA GLY A 112 9.18 -10.32 -1.83
C GLY A 112 8.90 -10.47 -3.31
N VAL A 113 7.63 -10.66 -3.63
CA VAL A 113 7.15 -10.84 -5.00
C VAL A 113 7.49 -9.58 -5.82
N ASP A 114 8.07 -9.79 -7.00
CA ASP A 114 8.40 -8.71 -7.93
C ASP A 114 7.13 -8.11 -8.52
N VAL A 115 6.98 -6.78 -8.46
CA VAL A 115 5.88 -6.04 -9.10
C VAL A 115 5.75 -6.38 -10.58
N LEU A 116 6.86 -6.67 -11.27
CA LEU A 116 6.85 -7.05 -12.68
C LEU A 116 6.16 -8.40 -12.93
N GLU A 117 6.27 -9.34 -11.99
CA GLU A 117 5.54 -10.61 -12.03
C GLU A 117 4.06 -10.42 -11.67
N ILE A 118 3.79 -9.57 -10.66
CA ILE A 118 2.42 -9.23 -10.25
C ILE A 118 1.65 -8.57 -11.39
N MET A 119 2.23 -7.58 -12.06
CA MET A 119 1.52 -6.84 -13.12
C MET A 119 1.18 -7.73 -14.32
N ARG A 120 2.05 -8.69 -14.67
CA ARG A 120 1.78 -9.69 -15.73
C ARG A 120 0.64 -10.63 -15.35
N ASN A 121 0.47 -10.91 -14.06
CA ASN A 121 -0.56 -11.80 -13.52
C ASN A 121 -1.58 -11.04 -12.67
N ILE A 122 -1.90 -9.79 -13.04
CA ILE A 122 -2.73 -8.89 -12.22
C ILE A 122 -4.09 -9.51 -11.87
N HIS A 123 -4.68 -10.27 -12.80
CA HIS A 123 -5.95 -10.98 -12.61
C HIS A 123 -5.91 -12.01 -11.48
N ILE A 124 -4.79 -12.70 -11.29
CA ILE A 124 -4.58 -13.63 -10.17
C ILE A 124 -4.37 -12.83 -8.89
N PHE A 125 -3.52 -11.80 -8.94
CA PHE A 125 -3.17 -11.01 -7.77
C PHE A 125 -4.39 -10.36 -7.10
N VAL A 126 -5.22 -9.67 -7.87
CA VAL A 126 -6.40 -8.96 -7.33
C VAL A 126 -7.51 -9.90 -6.82
N ALA A 127 -7.53 -11.14 -7.31
CA ALA A 127 -8.42 -12.20 -6.85
C ALA A 127 -7.85 -12.97 -5.65
N CYS A 128 -6.53 -12.99 -5.48
CA CYS A 128 -5.89 -13.73 -4.39
C CYS A 128 -5.53 -12.86 -3.18
N TYR A 129 -5.49 -11.53 -3.34
CA TYR A 129 -5.11 -10.58 -2.30
C TYR A 129 -6.23 -9.57 -2.01
N THR A 130 -6.24 -9.03 -0.80
CA THR A 130 -7.11 -7.92 -0.39
C THR A 130 -6.27 -6.68 -0.12
N TYR A 131 -6.68 -5.56 -0.68
CA TYR A 131 -6.03 -4.27 -0.47
C TYR A 131 -6.47 -3.61 0.83
N ASN A 132 -5.52 -3.09 1.60
CA ASN A 132 -5.75 -2.19 2.71
C ASN A 132 -5.28 -0.79 2.33
N LEU A 133 -6.22 0.15 2.23
CA LEU A 133 -5.97 1.52 1.80
C LEU A 133 -5.16 2.30 2.83
N ASN A 134 -5.37 2.05 4.12
CA ASN A 134 -4.74 2.79 5.21
C ASN A 134 -3.23 2.53 5.29
N THR A 135 -2.84 1.26 5.23
CA THR A 135 -1.43 0.84 5.35
C THR A 135 -0.75 0.61 4.00
N GLN A 136 -1.49 0.78 2.90
CA GLN A 136 -0.98 0.61 1.53
C GLN A 136 -0.33 -0.76 1.33
N VAL A 137 -0.96 -1.81 1.87
CA VAL A 137 -0.50 -3.20 1.82
C VAL A 137 -1.57 -4.09 1.21
N PHE A 138 -1.13 -5.05 0.42
CA PHE A 138 -1.94 -6.19 0.00
C PHE A 138 -1.61 -7.37 0.88
N VAL A 139 -2.65 -8.04 1.36
CA VAL A 139 -2.51 -9.27 2.14
C VAL A 139 -3.18 -10.42 1.40
N GLU A 140 -2.48 -11.54 1.32
CA GLU A 140 -2.97 -12.76 0.70
C GLU A 140 -4.21 -13.27 1.44
N ARG A 141 -5.25 -13.67 0.69
CA ARG A 141 -6.44 -14.29 1.26
C ARG A 141 -6.06 -15.66 1.85
N PRO A 142 -6.50 -16.01 3.07
CA PRO A 142 -6.21 -17.32 3.68
C PRO A 142 -6.62 -18.53 2.83
N SER A 143 -7.63 -18.36 1.96
CA SER A 143 -8.05 -19.38 1.00
C SER A 143 -6.93 -19.86 0.08
N ASN A 144 -5.93 -19.02 -0.19
CA ASN A 144 -4.76 -19.29 -1.03
C ASN A 144 -3.54 -19.77 -0.22
N ALA A 145 -3.56 -19.62 1.10
CA ALA A 145 -2.48 -20.00 2.00
C ALA A 145 -2.76 -21.32 2.76
N ARG A 146 -3.54 -22.25 2.18
CA ARG A 146 -4.00 -23.49 2.87
C ARG A 146 -2.87 -24.34 3.49
N ASN A 147 -1.70 -24.34 2.87
CA ASN A 147 -0.54 -25.13 3.28
C ASN A 147 0.50 -24.31 4.06
N ARG A 148 0.24 -23.03 4.34
CA ARG A 148 1.18 -22.10 4.96
C ARG A 148 0.60 -21.47 6.22
N LYS A 149 1.44 -21.32 7.25
CA LYS A 149 1.03 -20.69 8.52
C LYS A 149 1.05 -19.15 8.45
N ASN A 150 1.68 -18.60 7.41
CA ASN A 150 1.85 -17.18 7.17
C ASN A 150 1.16 -16.79 5.85
N LEU A 151 0.62 -15.58 5.84
CA LEU A 151 0.08 -14.94 4.64
C LEU A 151 1.18 -14.10 3.98
N ASN A 152 1.25 -14.13 2.66
CA ASN A 152 2.12 -13.20 1.95
C ASN A 152 1.57 -11.78 2.01
N THR A 153 2.47 -10.80 2.01
CA THR A 153 2.11 -9.38 1.90
C THR A 153 2.93 -8.69 0.82
N VAL A 154 2.31 -7.73 0.13
CA VAL A 154 2.98 -6.86 -0.84
C VAL A 154 2.74 -5.41 -0.42
N ASN A 155 3.79 -4.62 -0.36
CA ASN A 155 3.76 -3.27 0.23
C ASN A 155 4.57 -2.31 -0.64
N VAL A 156 4.52 -1.03 -0.29
CA VAL A 156 5.22 0.07 -0.99
C VAL A 156 6.74 -0.17 -1.10
N LYS A 157 7.37 -0.86 -0.14
CA LYS A 157 8.81 -1.16 -0.20
C LYS A 157 9.14 -2.17 -1.29
N HIS A 158 8.34 -3.22 -1.43
CA HIS A 158 8.47 -4.17 -2.54
C HIS A 158 8.37 -3.46 -3.89
N ALA A 159 7.42 -2.52 -4.04
CA ALA A 159 7.31 -1.72 -5.24
C ALA A 159 8.53 -0.81 -5.50
N ALA A 160 9.03 -0.13 -4.46
CA ALA A 160 10.24 0.68 -4.57
C ALA A 160 11.48 -0.17 -4.95
N ASN A 161 11.56 -1.41 -4.45
CA ASN A 161 12.64 -2.34 -4.78
C ASN A 161 12.55 -2.81 -6.24
N SER A 162 11.36 -3.19 -6.72
CA SER A 162 11.16 -3.52 -8.13
C SER A 162 11.53 -2.35 -9.04
N ILE A 163 11.15 -1.12 -8.69
CA ILE A 163 11.51 0.09 -9.46
C ILE A 163 13.02 0.33 -9.43
N ARG A 164 13.71 0.06 -8.31
CA ARG A 164 15.17 0.13 -8.25
C ARG A 164 15.82 -0.87 -9.21
N THR A 165 15.24 -2.06 -9.38
CA THR A 165 15.79 -3.12 -10.23
C THR A 165 15.49 -2.92 -11.71
N HIS A 166 14.24 -2.64 -12.10
CA HIS A 166 13.86 -2.54 -13.52
C HIS A 166 13.62 -1.10 -14.02
N GLY A 167 13.80 -0.10 -13.15
CA GLY A 167 13.62 1.30 -13.48
C GLY A 167 12.18 1.80 -13.35
N ILE A 168 12.00 3.11 -13.53
CA ILE A 168 10.73 3.81 -13.31
C ILE A 168 9.64 3.44 -14.33
N GLY A 169 10.02 2.89 -15.49
CA GLY A 169 9.10 2.44 -16.54
C GLY A 169 8.11 1.34 -16.11
N ILE A 170 8.35 0.65 -14.98
CA ILE A 170 7.39 -0.27 -14.37
C ILE A 170 6.07 0.45 -14.04
N MET A 171 6.11 1.74 -13.65
CA MET A 171 4.91 2.49 -13.28
C MET A 171 3.93 2.61 -14.45
N SER A 172 4.40 3.11 -15.60
CA SER A 172 3.57 3.26 -16.80
C SER A 172 3.09 1.90 -17.32
N THR A 173 3.93 0.87 -17.24
CA THR A 173 3.57 -0.49 -17.65
C THR A 173 2.48 -1.09 -16.75
N THR A 174 2.58 -0.90 -15.43
CA THR A 174 1.56 -1.31 -14.46
C THR A 174 0.20 -0.68 -14.77
N VAL A 175 0.17 0.60 -15.12
CA VAL A 175 -1.07 1.31 -15.49
C VAL A 175 -1.69 0.72 -16.75
N ASN A 176 -0.88 0.35 -17.74
CA ASN A 176 -1.37 -0.31 -18.96
C ASN A 176 -1.97 -1.70 -18.67
N PHE A 177 -1.32 -2.52 -17.85
CA PHE A 177 -1.88 -3.82 -17.43
C PHE A 177 -3.18 -3.66 -16.62
N ALA A 178 -3.23 -2.66 -15.73
CA ALA A 178 -4.45 -2.33 -15.00
C ALA A 178 -5.58 -1.87 -15.93
N TYR A 179 -5.28 -1.04 -16.94
CA TYR A 179 -6.24 -0.64 -17.97
C TYR A 179 -6.83 -1.86 -18.70
N GLN A 180 -5.97 -2.76 -19.22
CA GLN A 180 -6.42 -3.96 -19.94
C GLN A 180 -7.30 -4.85 -19.06
N PHE A 181 -6.92 -5.04 -17.80
CA PHE A 181 -7.70 -5.79 -16.82
C PHE A 181 -9.06 -5.12 -16.55
N LEU A 182 -9.08 -3.81 -16.30
CA LEU A 182 -10.31 -3.06 -16.04
C LEU A 182 -11.24 -3.10 -17.25
N ALA A 183 -10.72 -3.02 -18.48
CA ALA A 183 -11.53 -3.12 -19.70
C ALA A 183 -12.26 -4.47 -19.77
N GLN A 184 -11.57 -5.57 -19.48
CA GLN A 184 -12.20 -6.89 -19.41
C GLN A 184 -13.26 -6.97 -18.29
N LYS A 185 -13.00 -6.38 -17.13
CA LYS A 185 -13.93 -6.37 -16.00
C LYS A 185 -15.15 -5.49 -16.25
N PHE A 186 -15.01 -4.38 -16.97
CA PHE A 186 -16.13 -3.55 -17.38
C PHE A 186 -17.07 -4.26 -18.38
N LEU A 187 -16.58 -5.18 -19.20
CA LEU A 187 -17.45 -6.02 -20.03
C LEU A 187 -18.35 -6.91 -19.16
N VAL A 188 -17.77 -7.60 -18.18
CA VAL A 188 -18.53 -8.43 -17.22
C VAL A 188 -19.49 -7.57 -16.39
N PHE A 189 -19.04 -6.39 -15.96
CA PHE A 189 -19.86 -5.44 -15.23
C PHE A 189 -21.09 -5.00 -16.04
N SER A 190 -20.87 -4.68 -17.33
CA SER A 190 -21.92 -4.28 -18.25
C SER A 190 -22.91 -5.42 -18.52
N GLN A 191 -22.43 -6.64 -18.73
CA GLN A 191 -23.26 -7.84 -18.90
C GLN A 191 -24.16 -8.09 -17.69
N PHE A 192 -23.63 -7.94 -16.46
CA PHE A 192 -24.42 -8.11 -15.25
C PHE A 192 -25.60 -7.13 -15.17
N LEU A 193 -25.37 -5.85 -15.49
CA LEU A 193 -26.42 -4.83 -15.47
C LEU A 193 -27.39 -4.93 -16.67
N PHE A 194 -26.96 -5.58 -17.76
CA PHE A 194 -27.79 -5.81 -18.93
C PHE A 194 -28.76 -7.00 -18.77
N ASP A 195 -28.43 -7.96 -17.89
CA ASP A 195 -29.27 -9.12 -17.60
C ASP A 195 -30.72 -8.75 -17.28
N ASP A 196 -31.68 -9.43 -17.90
CA ASP A 196 -33.11 -9.08 -17.80
C ASP A 196 -33.65 -9.16 -16.36
N HIS A 197 -33.16 -10.09 -15.55
CA HIS A 197 -33.58 -10.21 -14.16
C HIS A 197 -33.05 -9.06 -13.31
N ILE A 198 -31.81 -8.61 -13.54
CA ILE A 198 -31.22 -7.46 -12.85
C ILE A 198 -31.88 -6.17 -13.34
N LYS A 199 -31.98 -5.97 -14.66
CA LYS A 199 -32.59 -4.81 -15.30
C LYS A 199 -34.03 -4.59 -14.85
N SER A 200 -34.84 -5.64 -14.75
CA SER A 200 -36.22 -5.55 -14.27
C SER A 200 -36.31 -5.00 -12.84
N ARG A 201 -35.36 -5.34 -11.96
CA ARG A 201 -35.26 -4.80 -10.60
C ARG A 201 -34.79 -3.36 -10.61
N MET A 202 -33.79 -3.02 -11.42
CA MET A 202 -33.30 -1.64 -11.58
C MET A 202 -34.39 -0.68 -12.09
N VAL A 203 -35.26 -1.12 -13.01
CA VAL A 203 -36.41 -0.31 -13.45
C VAL A 203 -37.36 0.00 -12.29
N LYS A 204 -37.59 -0.93 -11.36
CA LYS A 204 -38.43 -0.68 -10.16
C LYS A 204 -37.78 0.33 -9.23
N GLU A 205 -36.47 0.26 -9.05
CA GLU A 205 -35.71 1.23 -8.25
C GLU A 205 -35.68 2.62 -8.90
N GLN A 206 -35.54 2.68 -10.23
CA GLN A 206 -35.57 3.94 -10.96
C GLN A 206 -36.93 4.64 -10.84
N ARG A 207 -38.04 3.88 -10.92
CA ARG A 207 -39.40 4.44 -10.71
C ARG A 207 -39.55 5.03 -9.31
N PHE A 208 -39.15 4.27 -8.30
CA PHE A 208 -39.18 4.74 -6.91
C PHE A 208 -38.31 5.99 -6.71
N TYR A 209 -37.09 6.01 -7.26
CA TYR A 209 -36.22 7.17 -7.18
C TYR A 209 -36.86 8.42 -7.82
N LYS A 210 -37.50 8.28 -8.98
CA LYS A 210 -38.20 9.39 -9.66
C LYS A 210 -39.40 9.90 -8.86
N GLU A 211 -40.22 9.00 -8.31
CA GLU A 211 -41.36 9.35 -7.45
C GLU A 211 -40.89 10.06 -6.18
N LYS A 212 -39.83 9.54 -5.56
CA LYS A 212 -39.28 10.09 -4.32
C LYS A 212 -38.60 11.43 -4.51
N LYS A 213 -37.93 11.66 -5.64
CA LYS A 213 -37.34 12.96 -5.97
C LYS A 213 -38.39 14.09 -6.06
N LEU A 214 -39.67 13.74 -6.25
CA LEU A 214 -40.78 14.69 -6.21
C LEU A 214 -41.31 14.94 -4.78
N GLN A 215 -40.94 14.10 -3.82
CA GLN A 215 -41.32 14.19 -2.41
C GLN A 215 -40.16 14.76 -1.57
N ALA A 216 -40.47 15.37 -0.43
CA ALA A 216 -39.48 16.03 0.41
C ALA A 216 -38.39 15.07 0.95
N ASP A 217 -37.23 15.67 1.23
CA ASP A 217 -35.91 15.14 1.55
C ASP A 217 -35.89 14.05 2.64
N SER A 218 -36.24 12.83 2.25
CA SER A 218 -36.01 11.62 3.06
C SER A 218 -34.93 10.81 2.36
N GLY A 219 -33.86 10.42 3.05
CA GLY A 219 -32.80 9.57 2.48
C GLY A 219 -33.33 8.17 2.06
N TYR A 220 -32.63 7.48 1.17
CA TYR A 220 -33.04 6.20 0.59
C TYR A 220 -33.30 5.12 1.66
N PRO A 221 -34.47 4.47 1.72
CA PRO A 221 -34.83 3.59 2.84
C PRO A 221 -33.98 2.32 2.90
N VAL A 222 -33.52 1.96 4.10
CA VAL A 222 -32.67 0.78 4.33
C VAL A 222 -33.41 -0.52 4.04
N GLU A 223 -34.66 -0.62 4.46
CA GLU A 223 -35.50 -1.80 4.26
C GLU A 223 -35.69 -2.11 2.76
N ARG A 224 -35.66 -1.06 1.92
CA ARG A 224 -35.73 -1.21 0.47
C ARG A 224 -34.42 -1.73 -0.11
N ALA A 225 -33.27 -1.25 0.35
CA ALA A 225 -31.97 -1.78 -0.03
C ALA A 225 -31.83 -3.26 0.38
N GLU A 226 -32.26 -3.62 1.60
CA GLU A 226 -32.29 -5.01 2.05
C GLU A 226 -33.18 -5.89 1.19
N LYS A 227 -34.38 -5.40 0.86
CA LYS A 227 -35.31 -6.13 0.01
C LYS A 227 -34.70 -6.40 -1.36
N LEU A 228 -34.04 -5.41 -1.96
CA LEU A 228 -33.34 -5.59 -3.24
C LEU A 228 -32.24 -6.64 -3.14
N ASN A 229 -31.41 -6.60 -2.10
CA ASN A 229 -30.37 -7.61 -1.84
C ASN A 229 -31.00 -9.02 -1.72
N LYS A 230 -32.04 -9.18 -0.89
CA LYS A 230 -32.79 -10.43 -0.72
C LYS A 230 -33.43 -10.92 -2.03
N ASP A 231 -34.00 -10.02 -2.83
CA ASP A 231 -34.67 -10.35 -4.09
C ASP A 231 -33.70 -10.73 -5.22
N ILE A 232 -32.46 -10.22 -5.21
CA ILE A 232 -31.40 -10.67 -6.11
C ILE A 232 -30.89 -12.04 -5.67
N ARG A 233 -30.72 -12.28 -4.36
CA ARG A 233 -30.31 -13.59 -3.84
C ARG A 233 -31.28 -14.72 -4.21
N LYS A 234 -32.58 -14.44 -4.30
CA LYS A 234 -33.61 -15.40 -4.75
C LYS A 234 -33.47 -15.84 -6.21
N LEU A 235 -32.71 -15.12 -7.04
CA LEU A 235 -32.47 -15.54 -8.43
C LEU A 235 -31.60 -16.79 -8.53
N GLY A 236 -30.78 -17.05 -7.52
CA GLY A 236 -29.90 -18.19 -7.49
C GLY A 236 -28.66 -17.92 -6.64
N VAL A 237 -28.07 -19.02 -6.19
CA VAL A 237 -26.77 -19.07 -5.54
C VAL A 237 -25.92 -20.08 -6.29
N THR A 238 -24.62 -19.83 -6.37
CA THR A 238 -23.66 -20.81 -6.90
C THR A 238 -23.51 -21.99 -5.95
N ASP A 239 -22.83 -23.04 -6.40
CA ASP A 239 -22.49 -24.20 -5.56
C ASP A 239 -21.71 -23.80 -4.30
N ASP A 240 -20.86 -22.77 -4.41
CA ASP A 240 -20.12 -22.18 -3.28
C ASP A 240 -20.97 -21.28 -2.36
N GLY A 241 -22.27 -21.14 -2.62
CA GLY A 241 -23.21 -20.36 -1.82
C GLY A 241 -23.22 -18.84 -2.11
N PHE A 242 -22.55 -18.37 -3.17
CA PHE A 242 -22.53 -16.95 -3.54
C PHE A 242 -23.75 -16.59 -4.38
N SER A 243 -24.45 -15.53 -3.98
CA SER A 243 -25.48 -14.93 -4.81
C SER A 243 -24.86 -14.18 -6.00
N PHE A 244 -25.70 -13.84 -6.98
CA PHE A 244 -25.28 -12.95 -8.07
C PHE A 244 -24.74 -11.61 -7.57
N LEU A 245 -25.32 -11.06 -6.49
CA LEU A 245 -24.84 -9.81 -5.90
C LEU A 245 -23.47 -9.98 -5.22
N ASP A 246 -23.20 -11.14 -4.60
CA ASP A 246 -21.88 -11.44 -4.02
C ASP A 246 -20.79 -11.53 -5.09
N GLN A 247 -21.10 -12.16 -6.22
CA GLN A 247 -20.19 -12.23 -7.37
C GLN A 247 -19.92 -10.84 -7.95
N PHE A 248 -20.96 -10.01 -8.06
CA PHE A 248 -20.83 -8.63 -8.52
C PHE A 248 -20.03 -7.76 -7.55
N ARG A 249 -20.23 -7.92 -6.24
CA ARG A 249 -19.41 -7.26 -5.21
C ARG A 249 -17.93 -7.65 -5.36
N ARG A 250 -17.63 -8.94 -5.55
CA ARG A 250 -16.26 -9.43 -5.78
C ARG A 250 -15.64 -8.85 -7.04
N LEU A 251 -16.40 -8.76 -8.12
CA LEU A 251 -15.98 -8.11 -9.36
C LEU A 251 -15.55 -6.66 -9.09
N ILE A 252 -16.37 -5.89 -8.38
CA ILE A 252 -16.08 -4.50 -8.00
C ILE A 252 -14.85 -4.42 -7.09
N ALA A 253 -14.73 -5.32 -6.11
CA ALA A 253 -13.58 -5.38 -5.22
C ALA A 253 -12.27 -5.69 -5.96
N GLU A 254 -12.29 -6.60 -6.95
CA GLU A 254 -11.15 -6.89 -7.81
C GLU A 254 -10.75 -5.69 -8.68
N MET A 255 -11.72 -4.95 -9.21
CA MET A 255 -11.47 -3.70 -9.94
C MET A 255 -10.80 -2.67 -9.03
N GLY A 256 -11.29 -2.47 -7.81
CA GLY A 256 -10.66 -1.56 -6.86
C GLY A 256 -9.32 -2.05 -6.33
N ASN A 257 -9.11 -3.35 -6.18
CA ASN A 257 -7.79 -3.93 -5.89
C ASN A 257 -6.77 -3.61 -7.01
N ALA A 258 -7.17 -3.65 -8.28
CA ALA A 258 -6.29 -3.24 -9.38
C ALA A 258 -5.90 -1.75 -9.29
N LEU A 259 -6.84 -0.88 -8.93
CA LEU A 259 -6.59 0.54 -8.69
C LEU A 259 -5.69 0.77 -7.48
N GLY A 260 -5.91 0.02 -6.40
CA GLY A 260 -5.05 0.01 -5.21
C GLY A 260 -3.61 -0.43 -5.54
N PHE A 261 -3.45 -1.37 -6.47
CA PHE A 261 -2.14 -1.81 -6.93
C PHE A 261 -1.41 -0.70 -7.71
N VAL A 262 -2.09 -0.03 -8.65
CA VAL A 262 -1.55 1.16 -9.34
C VAL A 262 -1.12 2.23 -8.33
N ARG A 263 -1.97 2.52 -7.33
CA ARG A 263 -1.66 3.46 -6.26
C ARG A 263 -0.41 3.05 -5.47
N MET A 264 -0.32 1.79 -5.06
CA MET A 264 0.82 1.27 -4.30
C MET A 264 2.12 1.34 -5.10
N VAL A 265 2.10 0.99 -6.39
CA VAL A 265 3.27 1.10 -7.27
C VAL A 265 3.71 2.55 -7.43
N ARG A 266 2.77 3.50 -7.55
CA ARG A 266 3.08 4.93 -7.57
C ARG A 266 3.72 5.41 -6.29
N LEU A 267 3.19 5.00 -5.13
CA LEU A 267 3.80 5.31 -3.84
C LEU A 267 5.19 4.68 -3.71
N GLY A 268 5.41 3.50 -4.31
CA GLY A 268 6.72 2.87 -4.42
C GLY A 268 7.69 3.72 -5.23
N GLY A 269 7.23 4.31 -6.34
CA GLY A 269 7.99 5.26 -7.15
C GLY A 269 8.35 6.53 -6.39
N LEU A 270 7.38 7.14 -5.70
CA LEU A 270 7.62 8.29 -4.80
C LEU A 270 8.67 7.97 -3.74
N ASN A 271 8.52 6.83 -3.07
CA ASN A 271 9.45 6.40 -2.02
C ASN A 271 10.86 6.14 -2.58
N TYR A 272 10.96 5.54 -3.77
CA TYR A 272 12.22 5.37 -4.47
C TYR A 272 12.87 6.71 -4.81
N CYS A 273 12.15 7.65 -5.41
CA CYS A 273 12.65 8.98 -5.76
C CYS A 273 13.10 9.75 -4.52
N THR A 274 12.30 9.79 -3.44
CA THR A 274 12.68 10.44 -2.19
C THR A 274 13.95 9.83 -1.59
N THR A 275 14.10 8.51 -1.64
CA THR A 275 15.30 7.82 -1.15
C THR A 275 16.52 8.09 -2.03
N ALA A 276 16.34 8.14 -3.36
CA ALA A 276 17.40 8.35 -4.32
C ALA A 276 17.91 9.81 -4.33
N CYS A 277 17.00 10.78 -4.21
CA CYS A 277 17.34 12.20 -4.14
C CYS A 277 17.95 12.58 -2.78
N GLY A 278 17.64 11.87 -1.69
CA GLY A 278 18.12 12.19 -0.36
C GLY A 278 17.63 13.56 0.15
N SER A 279 18.17 14.03 1.27
CA SER A 279 17.85 15.35 1.85
C SER A 279 18.59 16.47 1.12
N LEU A 280 18.32 16.64 -0.17
CA LEU A 280 18.82 17.79 -0.93
C LEU A 280 18.09 19.06 -0.46
N PRO A 281 18.79 20.04 0.16
CA PRO A 281 18.18 21.29 0.57
C PRO A 281 18.01 22.18 -0.66
N MET A 282 16.97 21.95 -1.46
CA MET A 282 16.77 22.67 -2.71
C MET A 282 15.84 23.87 -2.50
N THR A 283 16.43 25.06 -2.45
CA THR A 283 15.74 26.34 -2.65
C THR A 283 16.03 26.97 -4.02
N LYS A 284 17.00 26.44 -4.78
CA LYS A 284 17.43 26.87 -6.14
C LYS A 284 17.90 25.68 -6.98
N GLY A 285 17.87 25.76 -8.31
CA GLY A 285 18.37 24.71 -9.23
C GLY A 285 19.89 24.55 -9.18
N PHE A 286 20.39 23.34 -9.48
CA PHE A 286 21.83 23.00 -9.46
C PHE A 286 22.64 23.79 -10.48
N GLU A 287 22.08 24.09 -11.65
CA GLU A 287 22.69 24.95 -12.66
C GLU A 287 22.93 26.37 -12.11
N GLU A 288 21.92 26.94 -11.43
CA GLU A 288 22.00 28.28 -10.85
C GLU A 288 23.01 28.32 -9.69
N ALA A 289 23.03 27.28 -8.86
CA ALA A 289 24.03 27.12 -7.81
C ALA A 289 25.45 27.04 -8.40
N ALA A 290 25.65 26.23 -9.45
CA ALA A 290 26.94 26.10 -10.12
C ALA A 290 27.43 27.44 -10.72
N LYS A 291 26.53 28.23 -11.29
CA LYS A 291 26.82 29.60 -11.76
C LYS A 291 27.19 30.53 -10.61
N THR A 292 26.46 30.47 -9.50
CA THR A 292 26.68 31.32 -8.31
C THR A 292 28.04 31.03 -7.65
N PHE A 293 28.48 29.77 -7.65
CA PHE A 293 29.79 29.36 -7.15
C PHE A 293 30.92 29.48 -8.19
N PHE A 294 30.66 30.07 -9.36
CA PHE A 294 31.62 30.26 -10.44
C PHE A 294 32.33 28.96 -10.87
N LEU A 295 31.60 27.85 -10.93
CA LEU A 295 32.15 26.57 -11.39
C LEU A 295 32.52 26.64 -12.89
N PRO A 296 33.49 25.83 -13.35
CA PRO A 296 33.81 25.71 -14.77
C PRO A 296 32.60 25.28 -15.58
N LYS A 297 32.62 25.54 -16.91
CA LYS A 297 31.53 25.17 -17.83
C LYS A 297 31.04 23.73 -17.66
N ALA A 298 31.95 22.77 -17.48
CA ALA A 298 31.60 21.38 -17.23
C ALA A 298 30.77 21.17 -15.95
N GLY A 299 31.02 21.96 -14.90
CA GLY A 299 30.22 21.93 -13.66
C GLY A 299 28.84 22.56 -13.83
N ILE A 300 28.71 23.61 -14.65
CA ILE A 300 27.42 24.21 -15.00
C ILE A 300 26.60 23.23 -15.86
N ASP A 301 27.22 22.62 -16.87
CA ASP A 301 26.59 21.62 -17.74
C ASP A 301 26.15 20.39 -16.93
N ALA A 302 26.96 19.94 -15.96
CA ALA A 302 26.58 18.87 -15.03
C ALA A 302 25.40 19.26 -14.14
N GLY A 303 25.34 20.50 -13.65
CA GLY A 303 24.20 21.04 -12.91
C GLY A 303 22.92 21.01 -13.73
N LEU A 304 22.97 21.45 -14.99
CA LEU A 304 21.83 21.40 -15.92
C LEU A 304 21.36 19.96 -16.20
N ILE A 305 22.28 19.02 -16.36
CA ILE A 305 21.94 17.60 -16.56
C ILE A 305 21.24 17.04 -15.32
N LEU A 306 21.73 17.39 -14.12
CA LEU A 306 21.14 16.95 -12.87
C LEU A 306 19.75 17.56 -12.66
N ASP A 307 19.58 18.86 -12.90
CA ASP A 307 18.27 19.53 -12.87
C ASP A 307 17.27 18.83 -13.80
N LYS A 308 17.65 18.58 -15.05
CA LYS A 308 16.81 17.85 -16.02
C LYS A 308 16.49 16.42 -15.57
N ALA A 309 17.44 15.71 -14.96
CA ALA A 309 17.22 14.35 -14.46
C ALA A 309 16.23 14.35 -13.29
N LEU A 310 16.34 15.32 -12.38
CA LEU A 310 15.44 15.47 -11.24
C LEU A 310 14.04 15.92 -11.67
N GLU A 311 13.94 16.86 -12.61
CA GLU A 311 12.69 17.24 -13.25
C GLU A 311 12.04 16.02 -13.92
N SER A 312 12.78 15.25 -14.71
CA SER A 312 12.26 14.03 -15.35
C SER A 312 11.73 13.00 -14.35
N GLN A 313 12.39 12.82 -13.19
CA GLN A 313 11.90 11.92 -12.15
C GLN A 313 10.64 12.47 -11.48
N ASN A 314 10.60 13.76 -11.17
CA ASN A 314 9.43 14.40 -10.59
C ASN A 314 8.22 14.38 -11.54
N LEU A 315 8.42 14.62 -12.84
CA LEU A 315 7.39 14.56 -13.88
C LEU A 315 6.79 13.15 -14.00
N SER A 316 7.63 12.11 -13.96
CA SER A 316 7.18 10.70 -14.05
C SER A 316 6.32 10.26 -12.86
N VAL A 317 6.38 10.97 -11.73
CA VAL A 317 5.76 10.57 -10.46
C VAL A 317 4.61 11.50 -10.04
N ASN A 318 4.73 12.81 -10.32
CA ASN A 318 3.80 13.85 -9.87
C ASN A 318 2.77 14.27 -10.93
N GLU A 319 3.12 14.34 -12.22
CA GLU A 319 2.23 14.93 -13.23
C GLU A 319 1.30 13.94 -13.94
N THR A 320 1.63 12.64 -13.97
CA THR A 320 0.70 11.67 -14.56
C THR A 320 -0.38 11.32 -13.55
N ASP A 321 -1.50 12.03 -13.60
CA ASP A 321 -2.70 11.63 -12.88
C ASP A 321 -3.28 10.37 -13.56
N TYR A 322 -2.65 9.23 -13.30
CA TYR A 322 -3.00 7.93 -13.88
C TYR A 322 -4.47 7.59 -13.60
N PHE A 323 -5.02 8.05 -12.46
CA PHE A 323 -6.43 7.92 -12.17
C PHE A 323 -7.29 8.78 -13.08
N ALA A 324 -6.89 10.02 -13.37
CA ALA A 324 -7.58 10.84 -14.37
C ALA A 324 -7.53 10.19 -15.76
N ILE A 325 -6.38 9.62 -16.17
CA ILE A 325 -6.26 8.90 -17.46
C ILE A 325 -7.23 7.71 -17.50
N LEU A 326 -7.15 6.82 -16.52
CA LEU A 326 -8.03 5.65 -16.43
C LEU A 326 -9.50 6.06 -16.37
N THR A 327 -9.84 7.10 -15.62
CA THR A 327 -11.22 7.60 -15.51
C THR A 327 -11.72 8.18 -16.83
N ASN A 328 -10.92 9.01 -17.49
CA ASN A 328 -11.31 9.70 -18.71
C ASN A 328 -11.52 8.72 -19.87
N ILE A 329 -10.62 7.73 -20.03
CA ILE A 329 -10.72 6.72 -21.10
C ILE A 329 -12.03 5.94 -20.96
N PHE A 330 -12.28 5.34 -19.80
CA PHE A 330 -13.50 4.55 -19.61
C PHE A 330 -14.78 5.41 -19.58
N SER A 331 -14.70 6.64 -19.09
CA SER A 331 -15.84 7.56 -19.12
C SER A 331 -16.29 7.86 -20.56
N GLN A 332 -15.35 8.02 -21.50
CA GLN A 332 -15.69 8.26 -22.91
C GLN A 332 -16.37 7.06 -23.56
N GLU A 333 -15.91 5.84 -23.25
CA GLU A 333 -16.45 4.60 -23.80
C GLU A 333 -17.81 4.20 -23.18
N LEU A 334 -17.92 4.29 -21.84
CA LEU A 334 -19.08 3.75 -21.11
C LEU A 334 -20.27 4.69 -21.05
N LYS A 335 -20.11 5.99 -21.36
CA LYS A 335 -21.22 6.96 -21.41
C LYS A 335 -21.94 7.02 -22.76
N GLY A 336 -21.50 6.23 -23.73
CA GLY A 336 -22.15 6.11 -25.04
C GLY A 336 -23.62 5.70 -24.95
N ASN A 337 -24.38 5.99 -26.01
CA ASN A 337 -25.82 5.67 -26.08
C ASN A 337 -26.10 4.15 -26.07
N ASP A 338 -25.10 3.32 -26.37
CA ASP A 338 -25.25 1.86 -26.33
C ASP A 338 -25.25 1.31 -24.89
N ASN A 339 -24.85 2.12 -23.90
CA ASN A 339 -24.65 1.72 -22.50
C ASN A 339 -25.68 2.35 -21.55
N ILE A 340 -26.93 2.51 -22.01
CA ILE A 340 -28.01 3.14 -21.21
C ILE A 340 -28.28 2.38 -19.89
N HIS A 341 -28.12 1.06 -19.88
CA HIS A 341 -28.32 0.21 -18.70
C HIS A 341 -27.34 0.53 -17.56
N LEU A 342 -26.21 1.18 -17.84
CA LEU A 342 -25.25 1.57 -16.80
C LEU A 342 -25.68 2.81 -16.02
N ARG A 343 -26.63 3.62 -16.54
CA ARG A 343 -27.04 4.91 -15.97
C ARG A 343 -27.69 4.83 -14.58
N ASP A 344 -28.17 3.65 -14.21
CA ASP A 344 -28.88 3.40 -12.97
C ASP A 344 -28.04 2.66 -11.92
N PHE A 345 -26.74 2.46 -12.16
CA PHE A 345 -25.85 1.71 -11.24
C PHE A 345 -25.84 2.28 -9.81
N PHE A 346 -25.86 3.61 -9.64
CA PHE A 346 -25.90 4.25 -8.32
C PHE A 346 -27.07 3.77 -7.42
N LEU A 347 -28.18 3.30 -8.00
CA LEU A 347 -29.32 2.76 -7.26
C LEU A 347 -29.05 1.36 -6.69
N LEU A 348 -28.09 0.64 -7.24
CA LEU A 348 -27.67 -0.67 -6.75
C LEU A 348 -26.66 -0.57 -5.59
N VAL A 349 -25.95 0.56 -5.48
CA VAL A 349 -24.91 0.78 -4.47
C VAL A 349 -25.41 0.56 -3.03
N PRO A 350 -26.60 1.06 -2.60
CA PRO A 350 -27.13 0.75 -1.27
C PRO A 350 -27.21 -0.76 -0.96
N ALA A 351 -27.76 -1.55 -1.88
CA ALA A 351 -27.86 -3.00 -1.70
C ALA A 351 -26.47 -3.67 -1.69
N LEU A 352 -25.53 -3.18 -2.49
CA LEU A 352 -24.14 -3.65 -2.49
C LEU A 352 -23.42 -3.33 -1.17
N THR A 353 -23.66 -2.16 -0.57
CA THR A 353 -23.04 -1.81 0.72
C THR A 353 -23.56 -2.69 1.85
N ILE A 354 -24.86 -3.03 1.87
CA ILE A 354 -25.41 -4.01 2.83
C ILE A 354 -24.77 -5.38 2.61
N ASN A 355 -24.72 -5.84 1.35
CA ASN A 355 -24.07 -7.11 1.01
C ASN A 355 -22.59 -7.15 1.43
N ALA A 356 -21.86 -6.04 1.28
CA ALA A 356 -20.48 -5.91 1.72
C ALA A 356 -20.35 -5.95 3.24
N ALA A 357 -21.22 -5.25 3.98
CA ALA A 357 -21.24 -5.29 5.44
C ALA A 357 -21.49 -6.72 5.95
N ASP A 358 -22.50 -7.41 5.43
CA ASP A 358 -22.80 -8.81 5.77
C ASP A 358 -21.60 -9.73 5.50
N ALA A 359 -20.94 -9.55 4.35
CA ALA A 359 -19.78 -10.35 3.98
C ALA A 359 -18.59 -10.12 4.92
N ILE A 360 -18.32 -8.87 5.32
CA ILE A 360 -17.22 -8.56 6.23
C ILE A 360 -17.52 -9.05 7.65
N LEU A 361 -18.77 -8.95 8.11
CA LEU A 361 -19.21 -9.56 9.39
C LEU A 361 -18.95 -11.06 9.42
N GLN A 362 -19.40 -11.79 8.39
CA GLN A 362 -19.15 -13.23 8.27
C GLN A 362 -17.66 -13.56 8.18
N SER A 363 -16.87 -12.69 7.55
CA SER A 363 -15.43 -12.87 7.43
C SER A 363 -14.72 -12.68 8.77
N LYS A 364 -15.16 -11.69 9.55
CA LYS A 364 -14.67 -11.39 10.89
C LYS A 364 -14.96 -12.52 11.88
N GLU A 365 -16.17 -13.09 11.86
CA GLU A 365 -16.50 -14.27 12.68
C GLU A 365 -15.57 -15.47 12.39
N LYS A 366 -15.12 -15.59 11.14
CA LYS A 366 -14.20 -16.66 10.70
C LYS A 366 -12.75 -16.43 11.12
N LEU A 367 -12.33 -15.19 11.43
CA LEU A 367 -10.97 -14.90 11.91
C LEU A 367 -10.66 -15.59 13.24
N HIS A 368 -11.67 -15.82 14.07
CA HIS A 368 -11.52 -16.52 15.35
C HIS A 368 -11.55 -18.05 15.23
N LYS A 369 -11.90 -18.58 14.05
CA LYS A 369 -12.01 -20.02 13.79
C LYS A 369 -10.69 -20.57 13.23
N ARG A 370 -10.45 -21.89 13.39
CA ARG A 370 -9.25 -22.59 12.90
C ARG A 370 -9.62 -23.64 11.86
N GLY A 371 -8.70 -23.99 10.96
CA GLY A 371 -8.89 -25.06 9.98
C GLY A 371 -9.71 -24.63 8.76
N ARG A 372 -10.58 -25.51 8.25
CA ARG A 372 -11.38 -25.27 7.03
C ARG A 372 -12.31 -24.05 7.13
N ASP A 373 -12.72 -23.67 8.34
CA ASP A 373 -13.63 -22.54 8.56
C ASP A 373 -12.93 -21.17 8.48
N ALA A 374 -11.59 -21.14 8.54
CA ALA A 374 -10.77 -19.93 8.42
C ALA A 374 -10.47 -19.55 6.95
N VAL A 375 -10.82 -20.41 5.99
CA VAL A 375 -10.46 -20.29 4.56
C VAL A 375 -11.00 -18.99 3.94
N ASN A 376 -12.14 -18.48 4.43
CA ASN A 376 -12.76 -17.24 3.96
C ASN A 376 -12.63 -16.09 4.97
N ALA A 377 -11.67 -16.15 5.88
CA ALA A 377 -11.44 -15.07 6.83
C ALA A 377 -10.67 -13.93 6.13
N THR A 378 -11.26 -12.74 6.05
CA THR A 378 -10.62 -11.53 5.52
C THR A 378 -10.82 -10.40 6.51
N PHE A 379 -9.77 -9.63 6.77
CA PHE A 379 -9.80 -8.54 7.75
C PHE A 379 -10.00 -7.15 7.10
N THR A 380 -9.89 -7.05 5.77
CA THR A 380 -10.00 -5.81 5.00
C THR A 380 -10.55 -6.13 3.61
N ASP A 381 -11.36 -5.23 3.05
CA ASP A 381 -11.92 -5.33 1.70
C ASP A 381 -12.05 -3.92 1.09
N ASP A 382 -11.06 -3.06 1.32
CA ASP A 382 -11.09 -1.65 0.92
C ASP A 382 -11.08 -1.50 -0.62
N GLY A 383 -10.69 -2.56 -1.33
CA GLY A 383 -10.86 -2.68 -2.77
C GLY A 383 -12.32 -2.53 -3.21
N PHE A 384 -13.29 -3.00 -2.43
CA PHE A 384 -14.71 -2.79 -2.75
C PHE A 384 -15.08 -1.30 -2.73
N ALA A 385 -14.70 -0.58 -1.66
CA ALA A 385 -14.99 0.86 -1.52
C ALA A 385 -14.33 1.67 -2.65
N LEU A 386 -13.04 1.39 -2.92
CA LEU A 386 -12.31 2.04 -4.01
C LEU A 386 -12.92 1.73 -5.38
N GLY A 387 -13.40 0.51 -5.58
CA GLY A 387 -14.10 0.09 -6.80
C GLY A 387 -15.43 0.84 -7.01
N ILE A 388 -16.25 0.96 -5.97
CA ILE A 388 -17.52 1.74 -6.02
C ILE A 388 -17.24 3.19 -6.38
N ALA A 389 -16.32 3.85 -5.66
CA ALA A 389 -15.97 5.25 -5.90
C ALA A 389 -15.47 5.47 -7.33
N TYR A 390 -14.63 4.57 -7.84
CA TYR A 390 -14.13 4.64 -9.19
C TYR A 390 -15.23 4.47 -10.25
N ILE A 391 -16.12 3.48 -10.09
CA ILE A 391 -17.19 3.22 -11.06
C ILE A 391 -18.20 4.37 -11.07
N LEU A 392 -18.59 4.90 -9.89
CA LEU A 392 -19.45 6.10 -9.81
C LEU A 392 -18.81 7.29 -10.54
N LYS A 393 -17.50 7.47 -10.39
CA LYS A 393 -16.76 8.53 -11.07
C LYS A 393 -16.71 8.34 -12.59
N VAL A 394 -16.40 7.12 -13.04
CA VAL A 394 -16.35 6.76 -14.47
C VAL A 394 -17.71 6.96 -15.14
N LEU A 395 -18.80 6.61 -14.45
CA LEU A 395 -20.16 6.75 -14.96
C LEU A 395 -20.77 8.15 -14.73
N ASP A 396 -20.07 9.05 -14.01
CA ASP A 396 -20.55 10.38 -13.58
C ASP A 396 -21.87 10.35 -12.82
N GLN A 397 -21.94 9.44 -11.84
CA GLN A 397 -23.12 9.21 -11.00
C GLN A 397 -22.93 9.70 -9.57
N ASP A 398 -21.80 10.36 -9.26
CA ASP A 398 -21.48 10.85 -7.91
C ASP A 398 -22.64 11.68 -7.32
N LYS A 399 -23.11 12.69 -8.06
CA LYS A 399 -24.21 13.57 -7.62
C LYS A 399 -25.54 12.83 -7.45
N GLN A 400 -25.78 11.81 -8.27
CA GLN A 400 -27.01 11.02 -8.20
C GLN A 400 -26.99 10.12 -6.98
N PHE A 401 -25.83 9.52 -6.68
CA PHE A 401 -25.61 8.75 -5.47
C PHE A 401 -25.73 9.62 -4.22
N ASP A 402 -25.10 10.80 -4.19
CA ASP A 402 -25.18 11.74 -3.07
C ASP A 402 -26.63 12.15 -2.77
N SER A 403 -27.46 12.31 -3.82
CA SER A 403 -28.90 12.62 -3.67
C SER A 403 -29.72 11.52 -3.00
N LEU A 404 -29.17 10.31 -2.84
CA LEU A 404 -29.82 9.25 -2.07
C LEU A 404 -29.68 9.48 -0.56
N HIS A 405 -28.73 10.29 -0.09
CA HIS A 405 -28.41 10.45 1.32
C HIS A 405 -28.27 9.10 2.05
N TRP A 406 -27.70 8.10 1.35
CA TRP A 406 -27.73 6.69 1.76
C TRP A 406 -27.08 6.47 3.13
N PHE A 407 -25.85 6.92 3.32
CA PHE A 407 -25.11 6.71 4.56
C PHE A 407 -25.77 7.41 5.76
N GLN A 408 -26.36 8.59 5.55
CA GLN A 408 -27.11 9.28 6.58
C GLN A 408 -28.38 8.50 6.97
N SER A 409 -29.12 8.00 5.98
CA SER A 409 -30.33 7.18 6.21
C SER A 409 -29.98 5.86 6.91
N ALA A 410 -28.94 5.17 6.46
CA ALA A 410 -28.44 3.94 7.07
C ALA A 410 -28.05 4.16 8.53
N ARG A 411 -27.28 5.22 8.82
CA ARG A 411 -26.90 5.57 10.19
C ARG A 411 -28.11 5.84 11.07
N GLN A 412 -29.07 6.64 10.60
CA GLN A 412 -30.29 6.94 11.36
C GLN A 412 -31.11 5.67 11.64
N HIS A 413 -31.28 4.80 10.63
CA HIS A 413 -32.00 3.54 10.77
C HIS A 413 -31.35 2.63 11.82
N PHE A 414 -30.04 2.37 11.73
CA PHE A 414 -29.37 1.47 12.68
C PHE A 414 -29.24 2.07 14.09
N VAL A 415 -29.12 3.39 14.23
CA VAL A 415 -29.18 4.05 15.55
C VAL A 415 -30.56 3.89 16.18
N ALA A 416 -31.63 4.09 15.40
CA ALA A 416 -33.00 3.90 15.87
C ALA A 416 -33.29 2.43 16.22
N GLU A 417 -32.80 1.49 15.41
CA GLU A 417 -32.96 0.06 15.69
C GLU A 417 -32.18 -0.35 16.95
N ARG A 418 -30.99 0.19 17.17
CA ARG A 418 -30.24 -0.02 18.41
C ARG A 418 -31.00 0.49 19.63
N ALA A 419 -31.56 1.70 19.56
CA ALA A 419 -32.36 2.27 20.64
C ALA A 419 -33.60 1.43 20.95
N ARG A 420 -34.31 0.92 19.92
CA ARG A 420 -35.44 0.00 20.10
C ARG A 420 -35.03 -1.31 20.77
N LEU A 421 -33.88 -1.86 20.38
CA LEU A 421 -33.35 -3.07 21.01
C LEU A 421 -32.99 -2.82 22.48
N GLU A 422 -32.31 -1.72 22.78
CA GLU A 422 -32.01 -1.29 24.15
C GLU A 422 -33.29 -1.12 25.00
N GLU A 423 -34.33 -0.45 24.48
CA GLU A 423 -35.64 -0.30 25.15
C GLU A 423 -36.37 -1.63 25.37
N SER A 424 -36.34 -2.54 24.38
CA SER A 424 -36.95 -3.87 24.51
C SER A 424 -36.25 -4.75 25.55
N LEU A 425 -34.92 -4.58 25.70
CA LEU A 425 -34.11 -5.30 26.68
C LEU A 425 -34.34 -4.78 28.10
N ASP A 426 -34.59 -3.47 28.27
CA ASP A 426 -34.94 -2.89 29.57
C ASP A 426 -36.32 -3.37 30.06
N MET A 427 -37.30 -3.52 29.15
CA MET A 427 -38.63 -4.03 29.49
C MET A 427 -38.60 -5.51 29.96
N ASP A 428 -37.80 -6.36 29.32
CA ASP A 428 -37.63 -7.77 29.72
C ASP A 428 -36.78 -7.93 31.01
N SER A 429 -35.84 -7.00 31.27
CA SER A 429 -35.01 -7.01 32.49
C SER A 429 -35.81 -6.76 33.78
N THR A 430 -36.97 -6.10 33.65
CA THR A 430 -37.88 -5.84 34.78
C THR A 430 -38.62 -7.12 35.22
N GLY A 431 -38.57 -8.20 34.43
CA GLY A 431 -39.26 -9.47 34.69
C GLY A 431 -38.39 -10.62 35.23
N SER A 432 -37.06 -10.51 35.24
CA SER A 432 -36.17 -11.61 35.64
C SER A 432 -35.08 -11.17 36.62
N GLY A 433 -35.17 -11.65 37.86
CA GLY A 433 -34.26 -11.31 38.95
C GLY A 433 -32.78 -11.67 38.71
N MET A 434 -31.94 -11.25 39.67
CA MET A 434 -30.46 -11.28 39.81
C MET A 434 -29.59 -12.17 38.88
N ASN A 435 -30.07 -13.33 38.43
CA ASN A 435 -29.40 -14.15 37.41
C ASN A 435 -29.44 -13.51 36.00
N GLY A 436 -30.48 -12.72 35.70
CA GLY A 436 -30.58 -11.93 34.47
C GLY A 436 -29.47 -10.88 34.36
N LEU A 437 -29.10 -10.24 35.48
CA LEU A 437 -28.08 -9.17 35.55
C LEU A 437 -26.64 -9.67 35.27
N GLN A 438 -26.30 -10.91 35.65
CA GLN A 438 -24.98 -11.51 35.34
C GLN A 438 -24.88 -11.95 33.87
N ALA A 439 -25.95 -12.54 33.32
CA ALA A 439 -26.05 -12.84 31.89
C ALA A 439 -26.07 -11.55 31.04
N TRP A 440 -26.71 -10.49 31.55
CA TRP A 440 -26.76 -9.13 31.00
C TRP A 440 -25.38 -8.49 30.93
N SER A 441 -24.59 -8.51 32.01
CA SER A 441 -23.23 -7.95 32.03
C SER A 441 -22.30 -8.60 31.00
N GLN A 442 -22.38 -9.92 30.84
CA GLN A 442 -21.58 -10.64 29.85
C GLN A 442 -22.05 -10.39 28.42
N LYS A 443 -23.36 -10.29 28.19
CA LYS A 443 -23.95 -10.09 26.85
C LYS A 443 -23.82 -8.64 26.36
N LEU A 444 -23.92 -7.64 27.24
CA LEU A 444 -23.62 -6.23 26.93
C LEU A 444 -22.13 -6.00 26.66
N ALA A 445 -21.25 -6.71 27.38
CA ALA A 445 -19.81 -6.64 27.13
C ALA A 445 -19.42 -7.28 25.79
N SER A 446 -20.17 -8.29 25.30
CA SER A 446 -19.96 -8.87 23.97
C SER A 446 -20.60 -8.02 22.87
N LEU A 447 -21.84 -7.55 23.05
CA LEU A 447 -22.57 -6.74 22.07
C LEU A 447 -21.92 -5.37 21.87
N SER A 448 -21.53 -4.65 22.93
CA SER A 448 -20.86 -3.35 22.78
C SER A 448 -19.51 -3.46 22.06
N LYS A 449 -18.82 -4.60 22.17
CA LYS A 449 -17.57 -4.89 21.44
C LYS A 449 -17.82 -5.22 19.97
N GLU A 450 -18.82 -6.04 19.68
CA GLU A 450 -19.20 -6.38 18.30
C GLU A 450 -19.76 -5.16 17.56
N GLU A 451 -20.60 -4.36 18.22
CA GLU A 451 -21.32 -3.23 17.64
C GLU A 451 -20.46 -1.97 17.50
N ALA A 452 -19.53 -1.71 18.43
CA ALA A 452 -18.52 -0.66 18.25
C ALA A 452 -17.67 -0.93 17.00
N GLN A 453 -17.29 -2.18 16.78
CA GLN A 453 -16.55 -2.59 15.58
C GLN A 453 -17.42 -2.53 14.30
N ASN A 454 -18.72 -2.81 14.40
CA ASN A 454 -19.62 -2.74 13.23
C ASN A 454 -19.91 -1.29 12.82
N MET A 455 -20.04 -0.35 13.77
CA MET A 455 -20.14 1.08 13.48
C MET A 455 -18.83 1.66 12.92
N GLU A 456 -17.67 1.23 13.43
CA GLU A 456 -16.38 1.62 12.88
C GLU A 456 -16.24 1.15 11.42
N MET A 457 -16.66 -0.08 11.11
CA MET A 457 -16.69 -0.62 9.74
C MET A 457 -17.66 0.11 8.79
N VAL A 458 -18.82 0.56 9.26
CA VAL A 458 -19.80 1.30 8.45
C VAL A 458 -19.39 2.77 8.26
N CYS A 459 -18.61 3.34 9.18
CA CYS A 459 -18.09 4.71 9.06
C CYS A 459 -16.72 4.78 8.35
N LEU A 460 -16.07 3.64 8.08
CA LEU A 460 -14.81 3.52 7.32
C LEU A 460 -15.01 3.13 5.84
N LEU A 461 -16.25 2.84 5.42
CA LEU A 461 -16.69 2.83 4.02
C LEU A 461 -17.20 4.23 3.64
#